data_AF-A0AAU6Q4M1-F1
#
_entry.id   AF-A0AAU6Q4M1-F1
#
_cell.length_a   1.000
_cell.length_b   1.000
_cell.length_c   1.000
_cell.angle_alpha   90.00
_cell.angle_beta   90.00
_cell.angle_gamma   90.00
#
_symmetry.space_group_name_H-M   'P 1'
#
loop_
_entity.id
_entity.type
_entity.pdbx_description
1 polymer ?
#
loop_
_entity_poly.entity_id
_entity_poly.type
_entity_poly.pdbx_seq_one_letter_code
_entity_poly.pdbx_strand_id
1 'polypeptide(L)'
;MTTSPPPAPWLLRGSGLVALYGPSPQAPRGGALMLVRYADSPVGPYDELLWLERVKTRQGWRPCVQQIVVSSAESVAGGRHNWAIPKTLARFDWSAGRVKVSTAPGSPGVVLSFGGVQGAGIPLSLRLLPRLARTLSQRGAAGEEFCTTIGGSGRLRRAHLRVEAAPGWPALLNRQKPLLVLGVPEFRLTFPPAHVR
;
A
#
# COMPACT_ATOMS: atom_id res chain seq x y z
N MET A 1 10.73 -18.12 20.94
CA MET A 1 9.26 -18.32 20.98
C MET A 1 8.66 -17.41 19.92
N THR A 2 8.13 -17.95 18.82
CA THR A 2 7.43 -17.16 17.80
C THR A 2 6.03 -16.85 18.32
N THR A 3 5.84 -15.64 18.84
CA THR A 3 4.52 -15.13 19.22
C THR A 3 3.66 -15.01 17.98
N SER A 4 2.43 -15.53 18.03
CA SER A 4 1.44 -15.35 16.96
C SER A 4 1.24 -13.84 16.71
N PRO A 5 1.12 -13.38 15.44
CA PRO A 5 0.92 -11.97 15.17
C PRO A 5 -0.38 -11.45 15.83
N PRO A 6 -0.44 -10.16 16.21
CA PRO A 6 -1.66 -9.57 16.79
C PRO A 6 -2.86 -9.77 15.86
N PRO A 7 -4.02 -10.19 16.39
CA PRO A 7 -5.22 -10.37 15.58
C PRO A 7 -5.74 -9.04 15.04
N ALA A 8 -6.53 -9.10 13.97
CA ALA A 8 -7.32 -7.96 13.50
C ALA A 8 -8.44 -7.60 14.52
N PRO A 9 -8.96 -6.36 14.54
CA PRO A 9 -8.64 -5.24 13.65
C PRO A 9 -7.30 -4.57 13.98
N TRP A 10 -6.56 -4.17 12.95
CA TRP A 10 -5.40 -3.30 13.13
C TRP A 10 -5.81 -1.84 12.98
N LEU A 11 -5.43 -1.03 13.97
CA LEU A 11 -5.53 0.43 13.94
C LEU A 11 -4.15 0.99 13.63
N LEU A 12 -4.08 1.81 12.59
CA LEU A 12 -2.85 2.29 12.00
C LEU A 12 -2.90 3.81 11.95
N ARG A 13 -1.79 4.46 12.29
CA ARG A 13 -1.60 5.90 12.05
C ARG A 13 -0.32 6.13 11.28
N GLY A 14 -0.35 7.07 10.36
CA GLY A 14 0.83 7.32 9.54
C GLY A 14 0.66 8.49 8.59
N SER A 15 1.65 8.59 7.70
CA SER A 15 1.66 9.51 6.58
C SER A 15 1.98 8.75 5.30
N GLY A 16 1.63 9.30 4.14
CA GLY A 16 1.95 8.62 2.90
C GLY A 16 1.63 9.40 1.65
N LEU A 17 1.96 8.79 0.52
CA LEU A 17 1.71 9.27 -0.83
C LEU A 17 0.94 8.20 -1.59
N VAL A 18 0.00 8.65 -2.43
CA VAL A 18 -0.76 7.81 -3.35
C VAL A 18 -0.58 8.38 -4.75
N ALA A 19 0.01 7.61 -5.64
CA ALA A 19 0.19 7.94 -7.04
C ALA A 19 -0.71 7.05 -7.90
N LEU A 20 -1.67 7.65 -8.60
CA LEU A 20 -2.62 6.96 -9.46
C LEU A 20 -2.10 6.91 -10.90
N TYR A 21 -2.15 5.73 -11.50
CA TYR A 21 -1.69 5.49 -12.86
C TYR A 21 -2.85 5.06 -13.75
N GLY A 22 -2.79 5.46 -15.02
CA GLY A 22 -3.74 5.05 -16.04
C GLY A 22 -3.55 3.59 -16.47
N PRO A 23 -4.45 3.09 -17.33
CA PRO A 23 -4.34 1.76 -17.93
C PRO A 23 -2.99 1.49 -18.62
N SER A 24 -2.53 0.25 -18.52
CA SER A 24 -1.39 -0.29 -19.26
C SER A 24 -1.62 -1.77 -19.58
N PRO A 25 -0.83 -2.40 -20.47
CA PRO A 25 -0.97 -3.84 -20.74
C PRO A 25 -0.87 -4.74 -19.50
N GLN A 26 -0.05 -4.35 -18.50
CA GLN A 26 0.11 -5.09 -17.25
C GLN A 26 -0.99 -4.77 -16.22
N ALA A 27 -1.53 -3.55 -16.26
CA ALA A 27 -2.63 -3.09 -15.40
C ALA A 27 -3.74 -2.45 -16.25
N PRO A 28 -4.64 -3.25 -16.87
CA PRO A 28 -5.61 -2.75 -17.86
C PRO A 28 -6.62 -1.74 -17.31
N ARG A 29 -6.72 -1.62 -15.98
CA ARG A 29 -7.60 -0.66 -15.30
C ARG A 29 -6.83 0.40 -14.53
N GLY A 30 -5.53 0.51 -14.79
CA GLY A 30 -4.61 1.29 -14.00
C GLY A 30 -4.38 0.70 -12.62
N GLY A 31 -3.67 1.46 -11.80
CA GLY A 31 -3.33 1.05 -10.45
C GLY A 31 -2.84 2.23 -9.61
N ALA A 32 -2.54 1.93 -8.35
CA ALA A 32 -2.03 2.90 -7.40
C ALA A 32 -0.70 2.40 -6.82
N LEU A 33 0.32 3.25 -6.92
CA LEU A 33 1.55 3.10 -6.13
C LEU A 33 1.36 3.88 -4.84
N MET A 34 1.56 3.24 -3.70
CA MET A 34 1.48 3.92 -2.40
C MET A 34 2.77 3.74 -1.63
N LEU A 35 3.29 4.86 -1.11
CA LEU A 35 4.45 4.91 -0.23
C LEU A 35 3.97 5.44 1.12
N VAL A 36 4.07 4.62 2.16
CA VAL A 36 3.42 4.87 3.46
C VAL A 36 4.43 4.68 4.59
N ARG A 37 4.36 5.57 5.58
CA ARG A 37 5.13 5.51 6.82
C ARG A 37 4.14 5.42 7.98
N TYR A 38 3.99 4.23 8.55
CA TYR A 38 3.17 4.04 9.74
C TYR A 38 3.99 4.44 10.96
N ALA A 39 3.50 5.45 11.67
CA ALA A 39 4.07 5.91 12.95
C ALA A 39 3.58 5.06 14.12
N ASP A 40 2.41 4.43 13.98
CA ASP A 40 1.78 3.62 15.02
C ASP A 40 1.01 2.45 14.40
N SER A 41 1.20 1.24 14.96
CA SER A 41 0.51 0.01 14.60
C SER A 41 0.62 -1.02 15.73
N PRO A 42 -0.20 -2.10 15.73
CA PRO A 42 -0.08 -3.19 16.70
C PRO A 42 1.27 -3.93 16.69
N VAL A 43 2.08 -3.74 15.64
CA VAL A 43 3.40 -4.34 15.47
C VAL A 43 4.53 -3.31 15.47
N GLY A 44 4.26 -2.08 15.95
CA GLY A 44 5.20 -0.97 15.95
C GLY A 44 5.25 -0.19 14.62
N PRO A 45 6.09 0.85 14.53
CA PRO A 45 6.22 1.66 13.32
C PRO A 45 6.91 0.88 12.19
N TYR A 46 6.47 1.10 10.95
CA TYR A 46 7.09 0.51 9.77
C TYR A 46 6.78 1.32 8.51
N ASP A 47 7.61 1.16 7.48
CA ASP A 47 7.43 1.74 6.16
C ASP A 47 6.87 0.68 5.20
N GLU A 48 6.08 1.11 4.23
CA GLU A 48 5.39 0.25 3.27
C GLU A 48 5.44 0.89 1.88
N LEU A 49 5.79 0.09 0.88
CA LEU A 49 5.63 0.44 -0.53
C LEU A 49 4.77 -0.65 -1.14
N LEU A 50 3.69 -0.28 -1.81
CA LEU A 50 2.78 -1.23 -2.44
C LEU A 50 2.27 -0.76 -3.79
N TRP A 51 1.94 -1.74 -4.63
CA TRP A 51 1.25 -1.58 -5.89
C TRP A 51 -0.10 -2.30 -5.82
N LEU A 52 -1.15 -1.54 -6.09
CA LEU A 52 -2.54 -1.99 -6.01
C LEU A 52 -3.21 -1.86 -7.37
N GLU A 53 -3.95 -2.89 -7.76
CA GLU A 53 -4.71 -2.92 -9.01
C GLU A 53 -6.16 -3.30 -8.76
N ARG A 54 -7.05 -2.96 -9.69
CA ARG A 54 -8.40 -3.54 -9.72
C ARG A 54 -8.40 -4.78 -10.58
N VAL A 55 -8.53 -5.94 -9.96
CA VAL A 55 -8.54 -7.26 -10.63
C VAL A 55 -9.91 -7.91 -10.54
N LYS A 56 -10.20 -8.86 -11.44
CA LYS A 56 -11.43 -9.66 -11.41
C LYS A 56 -11.25 -10.81 -10.42
N THR A 57 -12.05 -10.80 -9.37
CA THR A 57 -12.06 -11.79 -8.28
C THR A 57 -13.33 -12.63 -8.33
N ARG A 58 -13.48 -13.64 -7.46
CA ARG A 58 -14.76 -14.39 -7.39
C ARG A 58 -15.92 -13.51 -6.92
N GLN A 59 -15.64 -12.48 -6.12
CA GLN A 59 -16.62 -11.45 -5.72
C GLN A 59 -16.81 -10.32 -6.76
N GLY A 60 -16.24 -10.44 -7.96
CA GLY A 60 -16.24 -9.41 -9.00
C GLY A 60 -15.01 -8.51 -8.94
N TRP A 61 -15.09 -7.29 -9.48
CA TRP A 61 -13.91 -6.42 -9.51
C TRP A 61 -13.58 -5.85 -8.14
N ARG A 62 -12.36 -6.07 -7.65
CA ARG A 62 -11.89 -5.60 -6.35
C ARG A 62 -10.48 -5.04 -6.44
N PRO A 63 -10.14 -4.06 -5.59
CA PRO A 63 -8.74 -3.72 -5.35
C PRO A 63 -7.99 -4.92 -4.75
N CYS A 64 -6.83 -5.23 -5.31
CA CYS A 64 -5.93 -6.31 -4.90
C CYS A 64 -4.51 -5.76 -4.83
N VAL A 65 -3.80 -6.10 -3.76
CA VAL A 65 -2.38 -5.81 -3.59
C VAL A 65 -1.61 -6.85 -4.39
N GLN A 66 -0.99 -6.38 -5.48
CA GLN A 66 -0.24 -7.24 -6.40
C GLN A 66 1.20 -7.42 -5.94
N GLN A 67 1.77 -6.37 -5.34
CA GLN A 67 3.13 -6.37 -4.84
C GLN A 67 3.25 -5.40 -3.67
N ILE A 68 3.95 -5.80 -2.63
CA ILE A 68 4.09 -5.02 -1.41
C ILE A 68 5.34 -5.42 -0.65
N VAL A 69 6.10 -4.42 -0.19
CA VAL A 69 7.27 -4.59 0.65
C VAL A 69 7.15 -3.72 1.88
N VAL A 70 7.65 -4.20 3.02
CA VAL A 70 7.61 -3.50 4.32
C VAL A 70 8.92 -3.61 5.08
N SER A 71 9.16 -2.68 6.01
CA SER A 71 10.37 -2.68 6.85
C SER A 71 10.29 -3.49 8.15
N SER A 72 9.14 -4.13 8.46
CA SER A 72 8.96 -4.96 9.67
C SER A 72 8.58 -6.39 9.32
N ALA A 73 9.26 -7.35 9.94
CA ALA A 73 8.98 -8.78 9.80
C ALA A 73 7.65 -9.17 10.46
N GLU A 74 7.27 -8.49 11.54
CA GLU A 74 6.01 -8.63 12.25
C GLU A 74 4.84 -8.16 11.38
N SER A 75 5.03 -7.06 10.63
CA SER A 75 4.08 -6.60 9.61
C SER A 75 3.93 -7.62 8.48
N VAL A 76 5.03 -8.27 8.05
CA VAL A 76 4.97 -9.38 7.07
C VAL A 76 4.14 -10.53 7.61
N ALA A 77 4.46 -11.01 8.81
CA ALA A 77 3.79 -12.16 9.42
C ALA A 77 2.29 -11.88 9.63
N GLY A 78 1.94 -10.75 10.26
CA GLY A 78 0.55 -10.38 10.52
C GLY A 78 -0.23 -10.06 9.24
N GLY A 79 0.38 -9.39 8.26
CA GLY A 79 -0.22 -9.10 6.97
C GLY A 79 -0.65 -10.34 6.20
N ARG A 80 0.24 -11.34 6.17
CA ARG A 80 -0.02 -12.64 5.54
C ARG A 80 -1.04 -13.45 6.33
N HIS A 81 -0.91 -13.50 7.65
CA HIS A 81 -1.80 -14.29 8.51
C HIS A 81 -3.25 -13.78 8.49
N ASN A 82 -3.45 -12.48 8.68
CA ASN A 82 -4.79 -11.92 8.87
C ASN A 82 -5.54 -11.67 7.54
N TRP A 83 -4.83 -11.43 6.43
CA TRP A 83 -5.44 -10.95 5.18
C TRP A 83 -4.86 -11.57 3.90
N ALA A 84 -3.96 -12.55 3.98
CA ALA A 84 -3.26 -13.11 2.82
C ALA A 84 -2.56 -12.04 1.94
N ILE A 85 -2.17 -10.90 2.52
CA ILE A 85 -1.45 -9.87 1.77
C ILE A 85 -0.01 -10.36 1.56
N PRO A 86 0.52 -10.37 0.32
CA PRO A 86 1.81 -10.99 -0.03
C PRO A 86 3.01 -10.10 0.33
N LYS A 87 3.03 -9.55 1.55
CA LYS A 87 4.12 -8.70 2.04
C LYS A 87 5.44 -9.45 2.00
N THR A 88 6.50 -8.77 1.60
CA THR A 88 7.88 -9.24 1.78
C THR A 88 8.70 -8.17 2.53
N LEU A 89 9.80 -8.59 3.13
CA LEU A 89 10.67 -7.67 3.88
C LEU A 89 11.55 -6.88 2.92
N ALA A 90 11.71 -5.58 3.19
CA ALA A 90 12.65 -4.71 2.49
C ALA A 90 13.20 -3.63 3.43
N ARG A 91 14.36 -3.09 3.08
CA ARG A 91 14.98 -1.95 3.73
C ARG A 91 14.58 -0.66 3.02
N PHE A 92 14.24 0.36 3.80
CA PHE A 92 13.90 1.71 3.33
C PHE A 92 14.98 2.69 3.78
N ASP A 93 15.78 3.19 2.84
CA ASP A 93 16.79 4.20 3.08
C ASP A 93 16.23 5.58 2.69
N TRP A 94 15.77 6.32 3.69
CA TRP A 94 15.18 7.64 3.52
C TRP A 94 16.24 8.75 3.47
N SER A 95 16.00 9.73 2.61
CA SER A 95 16.73 10.99 2.52
C SER A 95 15.75 12.13 2.22
N ALA A 96 16.23 13.38 2.22
CA ALA A 96 15.36 14.53 1.99
C ALA A 96 14.65 14.45 0.63
N GLY A 97 13.33 14.18 0.65
CA GLY A 97 12.49 14.06 -0.55
C GLY A 97 12.79 12.85 -1.42
N ARG A 98 13.45 11.80 -0.90
CA ARG A 98 13.80 10.61 -1.68
C ARG A 98 13.91 9.37 -0.80
N VAL A 99 13.52 8.22 -1.34
CA VAL A 99 13.67 6.92 -0.67
C VAL A 99 14.22 5.88 -1.64
N LYS A 100 15.14 5.04 -1.15
CA LYS A 100 15.58 3.82 -1.82
C LYS A 100 15.04 2.61 -1.05
N VAL A 101 14.39 1.69 -1.76
CA VAL A 101 13.79 0.47 -1.20
C VAL A 101 14.48 -0.75 -1.79
N SER A 102 15.06 -1.61 -0.95
CA SER A 102 15.83 -2.78 -1.38
C SER A 102 15.42 -4.03 -0.61
N THR A 103 15.23 -5.15 -1.31
CA THR A 103 14.82 -6.43 -0.70
C THR A 103 16.02 -7.26 -0.24
N ALA A 104 17.19 -7.02 -0.83
CA ALA A 104 18.45 -7.62 -0.41
C ALA A 104 19.61 -6.61 -0.53
N PRO A 105 20.67 -6.73 0.30
CA PRO A 105 21.88 -5.94 0.14
C PRO A 105 22.45 -6.06 -1.28
N GLY A 106 22.82 -4.94 -1.89
CA GLY A 106 23.38 -4.90 -3.25
C GLY A 106 22.38 -5.13 -4.39
N SER A 107 21.13 -5.51 -4.11
CA SER A 107 20.11 -5.66 -5.15
C SER A 107 19.70 -4.29 -5.73
N PRO A 108 19.40 -4.21 -7.05
CA PRO A 108 18.82 -3.01 -7.63
C PRO A 108 17.44 -2.77 -6.99
N GLY A 109 17.31 -1.65 -6.29
CA GLY A 109 16.12 -1.30 -5.51
C GLY A 109 15.19 -0.33 -6.24
N VAL A 110 13.98 -0.16 -5.71
CA VAL A 110 13.08 0.92 -6.13
C VAL A 110 13.62 2.24 -5.59
N VAL A 111 13.65 3.27 -6.42
CA VAL A 111 14.07 4.61 -6.06
C VAL A 111 12.97 5.59 -6.41
N LEU A 112 12.50 6.33 -5.41
CA LEU A 112 11.42 7.31 -5.55
C LEU A 112 11.90 8.67 -5.04
N SER A 113 11.61 9.74 -5.80
CA SER A 113 11.67 11.12 -5.31
C SER A 113 10.27 11.68 -5.14
N PHE A 114 10.06 12.47 -4.10
CA PHE A 114 8.75 12.96 -3.73
C PHE A 114 8.81 14.25 -2.92
N GLY A 115 7.68 14.94 -2.82
CA GLY A 115 7.55 16.16 -2.03
C GLY A 115 6.29 16.93 -2.33
N GLY A 116 6.33 18.24 -2.05
CA GLY A 116 5.24 19.16 -2.37
C GLY A 116 3.98 18.93 -1.54
N VAL A 117 4.08 18.26 -0.39
CA VAL A 117 2.96 18.01 0.53
C VAL A 117 2.66 19.29 1.35
N GLN A 118 2.24 20.35 0.66
CA GLN A 118 2.03 21.69 1.21
C GLN A 118 0.59 22.15 0.99
N GLY A 119 0.19 23.24 1.69
CA GLY A 119 -1.11 23.87 1.53
C GLY A 119 -2.25 23.28 2.38
N ALA A 120 -3.45 23.84 2.19
CA ALA A 120 -4.66 23.41 2.88
C ALA A 120 -5.07 22.00 2.44
N GLY A 121 -5.43 21.15 3.41
CA GLY A 121 -5.79 19.76 3.15
C GLY A 121 -7.29 19.53 3.11
N ILE A 122 -7.75 18.74 2.14
CA ILE A 122 -9.16 18.34 1.99
C ILE A 122 -9.41 17.13 2.90
N PRO A 123 -10.39 17.17 3.80
CA PRO A 123 -10.72 16.00 4.63
C PRO A 123 -11.23 14.86 3.75
N LEU A 124 -10.69 13.65 3.97
CA LEU A 124 -11.12 12.41 3.35
C LEU A 124 -11.55 11.43 4.43
N SER A 125 -12.71 10.81 4.24
CA SER A 125 -13.12 9.61 4.98
C SER A 125 -13.38 8.49 3.98
N LEU A 126 -12.70 7.36 4.15
CA LEU A 126 -12.92 6.18 3.31
C LEU A 126 -14.36 5.66 3.44
N ARG A 127 -15.09 5.98 4.51
CA ARG A 127 -16.49 5.58 4.66
C ARG A 127 -17.41 6.19 3.59
N LEU A 128 -17.01 7.33 3.02
CA LEU A 128 -17.73 8.00 1.93
C LEU A 128 -17.49 7.35 0.57
N LEU A 129 -16.48 6.48 0.45
CA LEU A 129 -16.23 5.72 -0.77
C LEU A 129 -17.15 4.48 -0.85
N PRO A 130 -17.59 4.08 -2.06
CA PRO A 130 -18.37 2.87 -2.25
C PRO A 130 -17.67 1.66 -1.62
N ARG A 131 -18.45 0.80 -0.93
CA ARG A 131 -17.90 -0.38 -0.21
C ARG A 131 -16.97 -1.21 -1.09
N LEU A 132 -17.32 -1.43 -2.35
CA LEU A 132 -16.53 -2.23 -3.30
C LEU A 132 -15.16 -1.60 -3.61
N ALA A 133 -15.05 -0.27 -3.61
CA ALA A 133 -13.79 0.44 -3.87
C ALA A 133 -12.83 0.38 -2.69
N ARG A 134 -13.34 0.09 -1.48
CA ARG A 134 -12.57 -0.04 -0.23
C ARG A 134 -12.60 -1.45 0.35
N THR A 135 -13.00 -2.45 -0.44
CA THR A 135 -12.92 -3.86 -0.03
C THR A 135 -11.76 -4.51 -0.77
N LEU A 136 -10.65 -4.69 -0.06
CA LEU A 136 -9.49 -5.41 -0.57
C LEU A 136 -9.83 -6.89 -0.65
N SER A 137 -9.33 -7.54 -1.70
CA SER A 137 -9.48 -8.97 -1.92
C SER A 137 -8.13 -9.58 -2.23
N GLN A 138 -7.67 -10.52 -1.40
CA GLN A 138 -6.45 -11.28 -1.63
C GLN A 138 -6.76 -12.77 -1.72
N ARG A 139 -6.01 -13.47 -2.55
CA ARG A 139 -6.09 -14.92 -2.63
C ARG A 139 -5.07 -15.55 -1.68
N GLY A 140 -5.53 -16.43 -0.81
CA GLY A 140 -4.69 -17.25 0.08
C GLY A 140 -4.00 -18.39 -0.65
N ALA A 141 -3.10 -19.07 0.06
CA ALA A 141 -2.26 -20.13 -0.51
C ALA A 141 -3.05 -21.38 -0.88
N ALA A 142 -4.13 -21.70 -0.16
CA ALA A 142 -5.02 -22.82 -0.48
C ALA A 142 -6.14 -22.42 -1.47
N GLY A 143 -6.12 -21.17 -1.96
CA GLY A 143 -7.04 -20.66 -2.97
C GLY A 143 -8.32 -20.01 -2.40
N GLU A 144 -8.43 -19.89 -1.08
CA GLU A 144 -9.42 -19.10 -0.36
C GLU A 144 -9.29 -17.61 -0.69
N GLU A 145 -10.38 -16.85 -0.54
CA GLU A 145 -10.43 -15.42 -0.84
C GLU A 145 -10.68 -14.61 0.43
N PHE A 146 -9.70 -13.81 0.83
CA PHE A 146 -9.75 -12.92 1.97
C PHE A 146 -10.30 -11.56 1.54
N CYS A 147 -11.49 -11.21 2.01
CA CYS A 147 -12.12 -9.92 1.74
C CYS A 147 -12.13 -9.04 2.99
N THR A 148 -11.47 -7.88 2.96
CA THR A 148 -11.50 -6.91 4.07
C THR A 148 -11.95 -5.53 3.60
N THR A 149 -12.99 -4.98 4.23
CA THR A 149 -13.48 -3.63 3.95
C THR A 149 -12.75 -2.63 4.83
N ILE A 150 -11.76 -1.93 4.27
CA ILE A 150 -10.97 -0.96 5.01
C ILE A 150 -11.77 0.30 5.34
N GLY A 151 -11.44 0.89 6.49
CA GLY A 151 -11.97 2.17 6.94
C GLY A 151 -10.81 3.10 7.29
N GLY A 152 -11.04 4.41 7.24
CA GLY A 152 -9.98 5.35 7.56
C GLY A 152 -10.37 6.79 7.28
N SER A 153 -9.54 7.70 7.74
CA SER A 153 -9.70 9.13 7.58
C SER A 153 -8.35 9.83 7.51
N GLY A 154 -8.26 10.93 6.78
CA GLY A 154 -7.05 11.75 6.72
C GLY A 154 -7.32 13.07 6.02
N ARG A 155 -6.26 13.83 5.76
CA ARG A 155 -6.33 15.05 4.94
C ARG A 155 -5.50 14.89 3.69
N LEU A 156 -6.14 14.97 2.53
CA LEU A 156 -5.47 14.93 1.24
C LEU A 156 -4.84 16.28 0.94
N ARG A 157 -3.63 16.26 0.42
CA ARG A 157 -2.94 17.40 -0.17
C ARG A 157 -2.44 17.02 -1.56
N ARG A 158 -2.27 18.02 -2.42
CA ARG A 158 -1.50 17.83 -3.64
C ARG A 158 -0.08 17.44 -3.25
N ALA A 159 0.53 16.56 -4.03
CA ALA A 159 1.93 16.18 -3.86
C ALA A 159 2.55 15.90 -5.23
N HIS A 160 3.85 15.60 -5.24
CA HIS A 160 4.52 14.99 -6.37
C HIS A 160 5.26 13.74 -5.93
N LEU A 161 5.33 12.77 -6.85
CA LEU A 161 6.10 11.54 -6.72
C LEU A 161 6.61 11.19 -8.11
N ARG A 162 7.90 10.86 -8.21
CA ARG A 162 8.57 10.38 -9.40
C ARG A 162 9.23 9.04 -9.07
N VAL A 163 8.97 8.06 -9.92
CA VAL A 163 9.72 6.80 -9.93
C VAL A 163 10.99 7.02 -10.73
N GLU A 164 12.14 6.95 -10.08
CA GLU A 164 13.46 7.03 -10.74
C GLU A 164 13.87 5.66 -11.29
N ALA A 165 13.61 4.61 -10.51
CA ALA A 165 13.81 3.23 -10.90
C ALA A 165 12.86 2.33 -10.11
N ALA A 166 12.30 1.31 -10.74
CA ALA A 166 11.48 0.30 -10.09
C ALA A 166 11.73 -1.10 -10.72
N PRO A 167 12.93 -1.67 -10.56
CA PRO A 167 13.24 -3.01 -11.06
C PRO A 167 12.42 -4.07 -10.32
N GLY A 168 11.88 -5.05 -11.04
CA GLY A 168 11.04 -6.10 -10.44
C GLY A 168 9.67 -5.63 -9.96
N TRP A 169 9.26 -4.42 -10.34
CA TRP A 169 7.91 -3.88 -10.14
C TRP A 169 7.24 -3.71 -11.52
N PRO A 170 5.91 -3.47 -11.58
CA PRO A 170 5.22 -3.27 -12.85
C PRO A 170 5.94 -2.27 -13.76
N ALA A 171 6.21 -2.68 -15.00
CA ALA A 171 7.03 -1.95 -15.95
C ALA A 171 6.46 -0.55 -16.25
N LEU A 172 5.14 -0.38 -16.11
CA LEU A 172 4.48 0.93 -16.25
C LEU A 172 5.07 1.99 -15.32
N LEU A 173 5.55 1.62 -14.13
CA LEU A 173 6.10 2.57 -13.16
C LEU A 173 7.37 3.24 -13.69
N ASN A 174 8.11 2.57 -14.57
CA ASN A 174 9.31 3.12 -15.21
C ASN A 174 9.01 3.84 -16.54
N ARG A 175 7.79 3.72 -17.07
CA ARG A 175 7.44 4.17 -18.44
C ARG A 175 6.39 5.27 -18.47
N GLN A 176 5.57 5.38 -17.42
CA GLN A 176 4.45 6.30 -17.36
C GLN A 176 4.62 7.25 -16.17
N LYS A 177 4.11 8.47 -16.33
CA LYS A 177 3.94 9.40 -15.21
C LYS A 177 2.59 9.12 -14.54
N PRO A 178 2.48 9.28 -13.21
CA PRO A 178 1.18 9.19 -12.54
C PRO A 178 0.25 10.30 -13.05
N LEU A 179 -1.03 9.97 -13.18
CA LEU A 179 -2.11 10.91 -13.54
C LEU A 179 -2.40 11.90 -12.40
N LEU A 180 -2.28 11.41 -11.16
CA LEU A 180 -2.51 12.19 -9.95
C LEU A 180 -1.61 11.68 -8.83
N VAL A 181 -1.05 12.60 -8.05
CA VAL A 181 -0.34 12.27 -6.81
C VAL A 181 -0.94 13.07 -5.66
N LEU A 182 -1.34 12.35 -4.61
CA LEU A 182 -1.89 12.89 -3.38
C LEU A 182 -0.99 12.53 -2.21
N GLY A 183 -0.71 13.51 -1.35
CA GLY A 183 -0.11 13.31 -0.05
C GLY A 183 -1.17 13.24 1.04
N VAL A 184 -0.92 12.42 2.04
CA VAL A 184 -1.74 12.30 3.25
C VAL A 184 -0.78 12.47 4.43
N PRO A 185 -0.56 13.70 4.93
CA PRO A 185 0.43 13.98 5.97
C PRO A 185 0.11 13.27 7.28
N GLU A 186 -1.17 13.06 7.55
CA GLU A 186 -1.67 12.29 8.68
C GLU A 186 -2.94 11.56 8.25
N PHE A 187 -2.98 10.26 8.55
CA PHE A 187 -4.18 9.45 8.44
C PHE A 187 -4.33 8.51 9.63
N ARG A 188 -5.55 8.05 9.80
CA ARG A 188 -5.91 6.87 10.58
C ARG A 188 -6.51 5.84 9.64
N LEU A 189 -6.07 4.59 9.74
CA LEU A 189 -6.55 3.49 8.94
C LEU A 189 -6.95 2.33 9.86
N THR A 190 -8.06 1.70 9.54
CA THR A 190 -8.57 0.51 10.22
C THR A 190 -8.57 -0.62 9.21
N PHE A 191 -7.95 -1.73 9.59
CA PHE A 191 -7.92 -2.99 8.86
C PHE A 191 -8.70 -4.04 9.65
N PRO A 192 -10.00 -4.22 9.39
CA PRO A 192 -10.81 -5.21 10.09
C PRO A 192 -10.42 -6.65 9.73
N PRO A 193 -10.87 -7.65 10.51
CA PRO A 193 -10.75 -9.06 10.13
C PRO A 193 -11.26 -9.31 8.71
N ALA A 194 -10.57 -10.16 7.96
CA ALA A 194 -11.05 -10.59 6.66
C ALA A 194 -12.24 -11.55 6.82
N HIS A 195 -13.19 -11.45 5.89
CA HIS A 195 -14.12 -12.54 5.63
C HIS A 195 -13.47 -13.49 4.62
N VAL A 196 -13.24 -14.73 5.03
CA VAL A 196 -12.68 -15.80 4.18
C VAL A 196 -13.81 -16.51 3.46
N ARG A 197 -13.67 -16.73 2.15
CA ARG A 197 -14.64 -17.40 1.29
C ARG A 197 -13.98 -18.39 0.34
#